data_AF-A0A954VBD2-F1
#
_entry.id   AF-A0A954VBD2-F1
#
_cell.length_a   1.000
_cell.length_b   1.000
_cell.length_c   1.000
_cell.angle_alpha   90.00
_cell.angle_beta   90.00
_cell.angle_gamma   90.00
#
_symmetry.space_group_name_H-M   'P 1'
#
loop_
_entity.id
_entity.type
_entity.pdbx_description
1 polymer ?
#
loop_
_entity_poly.entity_id
_entity_poly.type
_entity_poly.pdbx_seq_one_letter_code
_entity_poly.pdbx_strand_id
1 'polypeptide(L)'
;MKRLVGIVVALLGFMSPCWGQFSTVYNVPPDTPPRFIDSDDTQVNLFEGGSLGVGIALGSNLGTSANIEMNMYGGTLPRFNSFPGSTFNMFGGTTTSTFFSLSSKINIHDGMVGDGFGSDTFQINRGTANIYGGRILADVRIGEAVLNLYGGSIEGGFRGDQGAQVNLFVRDFFVDGMQVTDLVPGVRKDYGLLGRQMSGTLGDGSPFDVLNAEGHTSVTLVPEPSCMLLTAFALLGLRRGRR
;
A
#
# COMPACT_ATOMS: atom_id res chain seq x y z
N MET A 1 -10.63 29.35 -60.32
CA MET A 1 -10.91 28.17 -59.48
C MET A 1 -10.35 28.42 -58.07
N LYS A 2 -11.21 28.78 -57.11
CA LYS A 2 -10.85 29.00 -55.70
C LYS A 2 -11.21 27.74 -54.92
N ARG A 3 -10.23 27.08 -54.30
CA ARG A 3 -10.47 25.91 -53.43
C ARG A 3 -10.78 26.41 -52.01
N LEU A 4 -11.98 26.09 -51.54
CA LEU A 4 -12.40 26.27 -50.15
C LEU A 4 -11.55 25.34 -49.27
N VAL A 5 -10.74 25.91 -48.39
CA VAL A 5 -10.12 25.18 -47.27
C VAL A 5 -11.13 25.23 -46.13
N GLY A 6 -11.89 24.15 -45.96
CA GLY A 6 -12.79 23.97 -44.82
C GLY A 6 -11.96 23.66 -43.58
N ILE A 7 -11.91 24.61 -42.65
CA ILE A 7 -11.35 24.40 -41.31
C ILE A 7 -12.37 23.56 -40.52
N VAL A 8 -12.06 22.29 -40.33
CA VAL A 8 -12.72 21.43 -39.35
C VAL A 8 -12.16 21.80 -37.98
N VAL A 9 -12.84 22.71 -37.27
CA VAL A 9 -12.59 22.92 -35.83
C VAL A 9 -13.21 21.73 -35.11
N ALA A 10 -12.39 20.72 -34.81
CA ALA A 10 -12.78 19.65 -33.92
C ALA A 10 -12.99 20.25 -32.52
N LEU A 11 -14.27 20.36 -32.11
CA LEU A 11 -14.64 20.56 -30.71
C LEU A 11 -14.17 19.33 -29.92
N LEU A 12 -12.92 19.37 -29.46
CA LEU A 12 -12.46 18.58 -28.33
C LEU A 12 -13.16 19.15 -27.10
N GLY A 13 -14.39 18.69 -26.87
CA GLY A 13 -15.09 18.91 -25.62
C GLY A 13 -14.19 18.43 -24.50
N PHE A 14 -13.84 19.35 -23.60
CA PHE A 14 -13.21 19.04 -22.32
C PHE A 14 -14.16 18.11 -21.57
N MET A 15 -14.01 16.81 -21.77
CA MET A 15 -14.54 15.85 -20.81
C MET A 15 -13.74 16.11 -19.55
N SER A 16 -14.33 16.84 -18.61
CA SER A 16 -13.83 16.87 -17.24
C SER A 16 -13.63 15.40 -16.88
N PRO A 17 -12.40 14.99 -16.49
CA PRO A 17 -12.22 13.64 -16.01
C PRO A 17 -13.26 13.45 -14.89
N CYS A 18 -14.10 12.43 -15.04
CA CYS A 18 -14.99 11.99 -13.99
C CYS A 18 -14.09 11.33 -12.93
N TRP A 19 -13.39 12.14 -12.15
CA TRP A 19 -12.90 11.71 -10.86
C TRP A 19 -14.18 11.44 -10.08
N GLY A 20 -14.44 10.18 -9.73
CA GLY A 20 -15.61 9.83 -8.93
C GLY A 20 -15.64 10.73 -7.70
N GLN A 21 -16.56 11.67 -7.67
CA GLN A 21 -16.68 12.60 -6.57
C GLN A 21 -17.43 11.87 -5.45
N PHE A 22 -16.81 11.73 -4.29
CA PHE A 22 -17.48 11.22 -3.10
C PHE A 22 -18.70 12.10 -2.76
N SER A 23 -19.85 11.49 -2.53
CA SER A 23 -21.06 12.22 -2.10
C SER A 23 -21.00 12.63 -0.63
N THR A 24 -20.22 11.90 0.18
CA THR A 24 -20.04 12.14 1.60
C THR A 24 -18.56 12.26 1.91
N VAL A 25 -18.15 13.33 2.59
CA VAL A 25 -16.77 13.54 3.01
C VAL A 25 -16.74 13.96 4.48
N TYR A 26 -15.96 13.25 5.29
CA TYR A 26 -15.68 13.60 6.68
C TYR A 26 -14.22 14.04 6.82
N ASN A 27 -13.98 15.22 7.37
CA ASN A 27 -12.65 15.78 7.65
C ASN A 27 -12.43 15.87 9.16
N VAL A 28 -11.56 15.01 9.69
CA VAL A 28 -11.34 14.83 11.13
C VAL A 28 -9.98 15.41 11.51
N PRO A 29 -9.90 16.44 12.37
CA PRO A 29 -10.99 17.25 12.93
C PRO A 29 -11.54 18.31 11.94
N PRO A 30 -12.74 18.88 12.18
CA PRO A 30 -13.57 18.72 13.37
C PRO A 30 -14.66 17.65 13.28
N ASP A 31 -14.82 16.99 12.13
CA ASP A 31 -15.94 16.07 11.92
C ASP A 31 -15.82 14.85 12.83
N THR A 32 -16.97 14.24 13.13
CA THR A 32 -17.04 12.96 13.85
C THR A 32 -17.81 11.98 12.98
N PRO A 33 -17.12 11.16 12.14
CA PRO A 33 -17.80 10.20 11.30
C PRO A 33 -18.54 9.15 12.15
N PRO A 34 -19.57 8.49 11.59
CA PRO A 34 -20.17 7.34 12.24
C PRO A 34 -19.12 6.24 12.43
N ARG A 35 -19.34 5.39 13.43
CA ARG A 35 -18.45 4.25 13.70
C ARG A 35 -18.36 3.27 12.52
N PHE A 36 -19.48 3.08 11.83
CA PHE A 36 -19.58 2.24 10.64
C PHE A 36 -19.77 3.18 9.45
N ILE A 37 -18.82 3.15 8.53
CA ILE A 37 -18.86 3.91 7.27
C ILE A 37 -19.12 2.87 6.21
N ASP A 38 -20.38 2.57 5.94
CA ASP A 38 -20.83 1.53 5.00
C ASP A 38 -21.66 2.07 3.83
N SER A 39 -21.92 3.39 3.82
CA SER A 39 -22.50 4.09 2.68
C SER A 39 -21.49 4.21 1.55
N ASP A 40 -21.97 3.95 0.32
CA ASP A 40 -21.16 4.10 -0.88
C ASP A 40 -20.69 5.55 -1.07
N ASP A 41 -19.65 5.74 -1.89
CA ASP A 41 -19.14 7.05 -2.29
C ASP A 41 -18.82 7.94 -1.08
N THR A 42 -18.19 7.36 -0.05
CA THR A 42 -17.82 8.06 1.19
C THR A 42 -16.32 8.14 1.39
N GLN A 43 -15.82 9.33 1.73
CA GLN A 43 -14.42 9.57 2.06
C GLN A 43 -14.27 10.03 3.52
N VAL A 44 -13.24 9.53 4.21
CA VAL A 44 -12.81 10.03 5.52
C VAL A 44 -11.37 10.48 5.45
N ASN A 45 -11.11 11.73 5.79
CA ASN A 45 -9.77 12.29 5.90
C ASN A 45 -9.45 12.50 7.38
N LEU A 46 -8.47 11.75 7.90
CA LEU A 46 -7.95 11.89 9.26
C LEU A 46 -6.65 12.69 9.22
N PHE A 47 -6.69 13.91 9.74
CA PHE A 47 -5.57 14.84 9.80
C PHE A 47 -4.85 14.79 11.15
N GLU A 48 -3.73 15.51 11.22
CA GLU A 48 -2.95 15.67 12.46
C GLU A 48 -3.81 16.25 13.60
N GLY A 49 -3.58 15.76 14.82
CA GLY A 49 -4.37 16.09 16.00
C GLY A 49 -5.76 15.42 16.04
N GLY A 50 -6.20 14.82 14.93
CA GLY A 50 -7.42 14.02 14.87
C GLY A 50 -7.26 12.69 15.59
N SER A 51 -8.35 12.21 16.15
CA SER A 51 -8.45 10.86 16.69
C SER A 51 -9.83 10.30 16.38
N LEU A 52 -9.86 9.09 15.87
CA LEU A 52 -11.10 8.36 15.67
C LEU A 52 -11.40 7.45 16.87
N GLY A 53 -12.68 7.20 17.11
CA GLY A 53 -13.11 6.29 18.17
C GLY A 53 -12.62 4.85 17.94
N VAL A 54 -12.69 4.03 18.98
CA VAL A 54 -12.31 2.61 18.88
C VAL A 54 -13.30 1.83 18.01
N GLY A 55 -12.77 1.01 17.10
CA GLY A 55 -13.55 0.08 16.30
C GLY A 55 -14.30 0.74 15.15
N ILE A 56 -13.66 1.70 14.48
CA ILE A 56 -14.12 2.20 13.17
C ILE A 56 -14.07 1.06 12.15
N ALA A 57 -15.10 0.99 11.30
CA ALA A 57 -15.17 0.05 10.20
C ALA A 57 -15.45 0.78 8.88
N LEU A 58 -14.65 0.49 7.84
CA LEU A 58 -14.91 0.92 6.47
C LEU A 58 -15.51 -0.22 5.67
N GLY A 59 -16.66 0.05 5.05
CA GLY A 59 -17.44 -0.91 4.30
C GLY A 59 -18.22 -1.90 5.16
N SER A 60 -19.12 -2.60 4.50
CA SER A 60 -19.89 -3.72 5.06
C SER A 60 -19.11 -5.03 4.96
N ASN A 61 -19.11 -5.83 6.03
CA ASN A 61 -18.55 -7.18 6.01
C ASN A 61 -19.29 -8.15 5.06
N LEU A 62 -20.47 -7.77 4.57
CA LEU A 62 -21.23 -8.49 3.55
C LEU A 62 -20.79 -8.13 2.12
N GLY A 63 -19.88 -7.16 1.96
CA GLY A 63 -19.35 -6.73 0.66
C GLY A 63 -20.33 -5.95 -0.21
N THR A 64 -21.33 -5.32 0.39
CA THR A 64 -22.33 -4.50 -0.31
C THR A 64 -21.88 -3.08 -0.57
N SER A 65 -20.84 -2.61 0.13
CA SER A 65 -20.35 -1.24 0.01
C SER A 65 -19.37 -1.10 -1.16
N ALA A 66 -19.34 0.08 -1.77
CA ALA A 66 -18.44 0.43 -2.87
C ALA A 66 -17.90 1.86 -2.72
N ASN A 67 -16.69 2.07 -3.23
CA ASN A 67 -16.06 3.40 -3.29
C ASN A 67 -15.99 4.10 -1.92
N ILE A 68 -15.51 3.38 -0.91
CA ILE A 68 -15.21 3.97 0.41
C ILE A 68 -13.71 4.18 0.51
N GLU A 69 -13.30 5.38 0.87
CA GLU A 69 -11.89 5.72 1.02
C GLU A 69 -11.61 6.34 2.38
N MET A 70 -10.54 5.93 3.02
CA MET A 70 -10.01 6.64 4.17
C MET A 70 -8.56 7.02 3.94
N ASN A 71 -8.27 8.31 4.11
CA ASN A 71 -6.95 8.88 4.03
C ASN A 71 -6.51 9.34 5.41
N MET A 72 -5.45 8.74 5.93
CA MET A 72 -4.84 9.11 7.20
C MET A 72 -3.55 9.88 6.93
N TYR A 73 -3.62 11.20 7.06
CA TYR A 73 -2.48 12.10 6.92
C TYR A 73 -1.72 12.29 8.24
N GLY A 74 -2.34 11.98 9.37
CA GLY A 74 -1.79 12.08 10.71
C GLY A 74 -2.75 11.54 11.76
N GLY A 75 -2.56 11.94 13.02
CA GLY A 75 -3.47 11.60 14.11
C GLY A 75 -3.37 10.15 14.59
N THR A 76 -4.39 9.71 15.32
CA THR A 76 -4.45 8.37 15.91
C THR A 76 -5.69 7.63 15.44
N LEU A 77 -5.47 6.40 14.94
CA LEU A 77 -6.53 5.48 14.58
C LEU A 77 -6.39 4.22 15.46
N PRO A 78 -7.24 4.04 16.48
CA PRO A 78 -7.22 2.82 17.28
C PRO A 78 -7.66 1.59 16.46
N ARG A 79 -8.16 0.55 17.14
CA ARG A 79 -8.73 -0.64 16.48
C ARG A 79 -9.56 -0.29 15.24
N PHE A 80 -9.16 -0.84 14.10
CA PHE A 80 -9.71 -0.49 12.79
C PHE A 80 -10.00 -1.74 11.97
N ASN A 81 -11.15 -1.72 11.29
CA ASN A 81 -11.54 -2.77 10.35
C ASN A 81 -11.76 -2.17 8.96
N SER A 82 -11.23 -2.81 7.93
CA SER A 82 -11.48 -2.46 6.52
C SER A 82 -12.06 -3.68 5.80
N PHE A 83 -13.23 -3.51 5.20
CA PHE A 83 -14.04 -4.56 4.58
C PHE A 83 -14.13 -4.35 3.05
N PRO A 84 -14.75 -5.26 2.29
CA PRO A 84 -14.77 -5.16 0.83
C PRO A 84 -15.35 -3.83 0.33
N GLY A 85 -14.81 -3.34 -0.78
CA GLY A 85 -15.18 -2.06 -1.39
C GLY A 85 -14.52 -0.84 -0.76
N SER A 86 -13.68 -1.03 0.27
CA SER A 86 -12.92 0.06 0.89
C SER A 86 -11.44 0.10 0.48
N THR A 87 -10.88 1.31 0.48
CA THR A 87 -9.45 1.58 0.37
C THR A 87 -9.00 2.39 1.58
N PHE A 88 -7.95 1.94 2.27
CA PHE A 88 -7.30 2.69 3.33
C PHE A 88 -5.91 3.14 2.87
N ASN A 89 -5.64 4.44 2.95
CA ASN A 89 -4.37 5.05 2.63
C ASN A 89 -3.81 5.72 3.89
N MET A 90 -2.58 5.36 4.27
CA MET A 90 -1.86 5.95 5.39
C MET A 90 -0.64 6.70 4.88
N PHE A 91 -0.61 8.01 5.09
CA PHE A 91 0.49 8.90 4.74
C PHE A 91 1.24 9.39 5.97
N GLY A 92 0.77 9.04 7.17
CA GLY A 92 1.36 9.41 8.45
C GLY A 92 0.47 8.99 9.63
N GLY A 93 0.84 9.44 10.83
CA GLY A 93 0.10 9.15 12.08
C GLY A 93 0.36 7.75 12.62
N THR A 94 -0.50 7.32 13.56
CA THR A 94 -0.35 6.04 14.27
C THR A 94 -1.64 5.25 14.28
N THR A 95 -1.61 4.00 13.81
CA THR A 95 -2.67 3.05 14.12
C THR A 95 -2.33 2.28 15.39
N THR A 96 -3.17 2.33 16.43
CA THR A 96 -2.93 1.57 17.67
C THR A 96 -3.82 0.34 17.72
N SER A 97 -3.37 -0.75 18.35
CA SER A 97 -4.14 -2.00 18.47
C SER A 97 -4.31 -2.78 17.16
N THR A 98 -5.32 -3.66 17.10
CA THR A 98 -5.59 -4.52 15.94
C THR A 98 -6.08 -3.72 14.73
N PHE A 99 -5.37 -3.89 13.62
CA PHE A 99 -5.79 -3.49 12.29
C PHE A 99 -6.21 -4.75 11.52
N PHE A 100 -7.47 -4.85 11.14
CA PHE A 100 -8.01 -6.01 10.41
C PHE A 100 -8.55 -5.60 9.05
N SER A 101 -8.09 -6.28 8.01
CA SER A 101 -8.48 -6.04 6.62
C SER A 101 -9.06 -7.32 6.00
N LEU A 102 -10.26 -7.24 5.42
CA LEU A 102 -10.92 -8.33 4.71
C LEU A 102 -11.36 -7.87 3.32
N SER A 103 -10.73 -8.42 2.29
CA SER A 103 -10.99 -8.13 0.87
C SER A 103 -10.97 -6.64 0.52
N SER A 104 -10.14 -5.87 1.19
CA SER A 104 -9.94 -4.44 0.94
C SER A 104 -8.52 -4.15 0.43
N LYS A 105 -8.29 -2.89 0.05
CA LYS A 105 -6.98 -2.41 -0.40
C LYS A 105 -6.37 -1.50 0.65
N ILE A 106 -5.17 -1.84 1.10
CA ILE A 106 -4.42 -1.10 2.10
C ILE A 106 -3.17 -0.53 1.44
N ASN A 107 -2.89 0.76 1.64
CA ASN A 107 -1.69 1.44 1.16
C ASN A 107 -1.06 2.21 2.33
N ILE A 108 0.18 1.89 2.70
CA ILE A 108 0.91 2.55 3.77
C ILE A 108 2.15 3.19 3.16
N HIS A 109 2.18 4.52 3.12
CA HIS A 109 3.28 5.31 2.61
C HIS A 109 4.24 5.74 3.71
N ASP A 110 3.71 6.05 4.90
CA ASP A 110 4.47 6.42 6.09
C ASP A 110 3.61 6.23 7.36
N GLY A 111 4.18 6.48 8.53
CA GLY A 111 3.55 6.40 9.84
C GLY A 111 3.89 5.12 10.61
N MET A 112 3.10 4.83 11.64
CA MET A 112 3.35 3.72 12.56
C MET A 112 2.13 2.81 12.69
N VAL A 113 2.29 1.52 12.40
CA VAL A 113 1.26 0.50 12.60
C VAL A 113 1.58 -0.34 13.83
N GLY A 114 0.72 -0.23 14.82
CA GLY A 114 0.91 -0.78 16.16
C GLY A 114 1.66 0.19 17.07
N ASP A 115 1.61 -0.07 18.37
CA ASP A 115 2.29 0.72 19.41
C ASP A 115 3.53 -0.01 20.00
N GLY A 116 3.79 -1.24 19.56
CA GLY A 116 4.90 -2.08 20.03
C GLY A 116 4.60 -2.85 21.33
N PHE A 117 3.39 -2.74 21.89
CA PHE A 117 2.99 -3.45 23.10
C PHE A 117 2.29 -4.77 22.79
N GLY A 118 3.05 -5.74 22.25
CA GLY A 118 2.86 -7.21 22.34
C GLY A 118 1.52 -7.87 21.98
N SER A 119 0.48 -7.11 21.63
CA SER A 119 -0.87 -7.61 21.32
C SER A 119 -1.45 -7.00 20.05
N ASP A 120 -0.70 -6.09 19.42
CA ASP A 120 -1.08 -5.44 18.19
C ASP A 120 -0.89 -6.39 17.01
N THR A 121 -1.87 -6.40 16.10
CA THR A 121 -1.83 -7.27 14.92
C THR A 121 -2.26 -6.47 13.70
N PHE A 122 -1.46 -6.54 12.64
CA PHE A 122 -1.78 -6.06 11.31
C PHE A 122 -2.16 -7.26 10.44
N GLN A 123 -3.48 -7.51 10.32
CA GLN A 123 -4.00 -8.68 9.63
C GLN A 123 -4.66 -8.33 8.30
N ILE A 124 -4.22 -9.00 7.22
CA ILE A 124 -4.76 -8.85 5.87
C ILE A 124 -5.29 -10.20 5.36
N ASN A 125 -6.58 -10.27 5.04
CA ASN A 125 -7.23 -11.46 4.49
C ASN A 125 -7.91 -11.13 3.16
N ARG A 126 -7.71 -11.94 2.10
CA ARG A 126 -8.42 -11.82 0.81
C ARG A 126 -8.30 -10.47 0.09
N GLY A 127 -7.36 -9.63 0.54
CA GLY A 127 -7.15 -8.28 0.04
C GLY A 127 -5.73 -8.07 -0.47
N THR A 128 -5.35 -6.80 -0.59
CA THR A 128 -3.99 -6.40 -0.96
C THR A 128 -3.48 -5.31 -0.03
N ALA A 129 -2.26 -5.47 0.48
CA ALA A 129 -1.55 -4.44 1.21
C ALA A 129 -0.29 -4.03 0.45
N ASN A 130 -0.08 -2.71 0.30
CA ASN A 130 1.13 -2.12 -0.29
C ASN A 130 1.81 -1.25 0.76
N ILE A 131 3.05 -1.59 1.11
CA ILE A 131 3.84 -0.89 2.13
C ILE A 131 5.02 -0.22 1.42
N TYR A 132 4.96 1.09 1.30
CA TYR A 132 5.99 1.91 0.65
C TYR A 132 7.00 2.50 1.64
N GLY A 133 6.65 2.56 2.93
CA GLY A 133 7.45 3.16 3.99
C GLY A 133 6.81 2.98 5.36
N GLY A 134 7.30 3.73 6.36
CA GLY A 134 6.82 3.69 7.74
C GLY A 134 7.38 2.53 8.58
N ARG A 135 6.78 2.33 9.76
CA ARG A 135 7.18 1.29 10.72
C ARG A 135 5.98 0.43 11.11
N ILE A 136 6.10 -0.88 10.95
CA ILE A 136 5.10 -1.85 11.41
C ILE A 136 5.65 -2.55 12.65
N LEU A 137 5.18 -2.14 13.81
CA LEU A 137 5.54 -2.71 15.11
C LEU A 137 4.61 -3.87 15.51
N ALA A 138 3.41 -3.91 14.93
CA ALA A 138 2.44 -4.98 15.12
C ALA A 138 2.90 -6.32 14.51
N ASP A 139 2.37 -7.42 15.02
CA ASP A 139 2.50 -8.72 14.36
C ASP A 139 1.76 -8.71 13.03
N VAL A 140 2.46 -8.97 11.93
CA VAL A 140 1.90 -9.03 10.58
C VAL A 140 1.37 -10.43 10.31
N ARG A 141 0.08 -10.53 9.97
CA ARG A 141 -0.58 -11.79 9.61
C ARG A 141 -1.25 -11.68 8.25
N ILE A 142 -0.79 -12.48 7.29
CA ILE A 142 -1.30 -12.48 5.92
C ILE A 142 -2.04 -13.78 5.66
N GLY A 143 -3.35 -13.70 5.42
CA GLY A 143 -4.19 -14.83 5.01
C GLY A 143 -4.07 -15.14 3.52
N GLU A 144 -5.18 -15.50 2.86
CA GLU A 144 -5.29 -15.62 1.40
C GLU A 144 -5.19 -14.23 0.70
N ALA A 145 -4.12 -13.49 0.93
CA ALA A 145 -3.95 -12.10 0.53
C ALA A 145 -2.58 -11.86 -0.13
N VAL A 146 -2.43 -10.67 -0.72
CA VAL A 146 -1.16 -10.22 -1.30
C VAL A 146 -0.58 -9.07 -0.47
N LEU A 147 0.64 -9.22 0.00
CA LEU A 147 1.43 -8.15 0.60
C LEU A 147 2.54 -7.74 -0.37
N ASN A 148 2.66 -6.46 -0.68
CA ASN A 148 3.76 -5.89 -1.45
C ASN A 148 4.56 -4.96 -0.53
N LEU A 149 5.83 -5.27 -0.29
CA LEU A 149 6.73 -4.49 0.56
C LEU A 149 7.81 -3.82 -0.30
N TYR A 150 7.71 -2.51 -0.44
CA TYR A 150 8.63 -1.67 -1.21
C TYR A 150 9.64 -0.92 -0.34
N GLY A 151 9.30 -0.68 0.93
CA GLY A 151 10.12 0.09 1.86
C GLY A 151 9.63 0.01 3.31
N GLY A 152 10.28 0.77 4.20
CA GLY A 152 9.95 0.84 5.63
C GLY A 152 10.59 -0.27 6.48
N SER A 153 10.06 -0.49 7.69
CA SER A 153 10.48 -1.57 8.59
C SER A 153 9.30 -2.39 9.11
N ILE A 154 9.52 -3.69 9.29
CA ILE A 154 8.64 -4.58 10.05
C ILE A 154 9.44 -5.07 11.25
N GLU A 155 9.02 -4.69 12.45
CA GLU A 155 9.70 -5.00 13.71
C GLU A 155 8.94 -6.04 14.53
N GLY A 156 7.63 -6.20 14.27
CA GLY A 156 6.81 -7.26 14.85
C GLY A 156 7.03 -8.63 14.22
N GLY A 157 6.36 -9.64 14.74
CA GLY A 157 6.37 -10.98 14.13
C GLY A 157 5.76 -10.95 12.73
N PHE A 158 6.19 -11.86 11.86
CA PHE A 158 5.65 -11.99 10.51
C PHE A 158 5.14 -13.42 10.30
N ARG A 159 3.91 -13.57 9.78
CA ARG A 159 3.31 -14.86 9.48
C ARG A 159 2.43 -14.82 8.24
N GLY A 160 2.72 -15.69 7.27
CA GLY A 160 1.85 -15.96 6.13
C GLY A 160 1.11 -17.28 6.31
N ASP A 161 -0.22 -17.26 6.24
CA ASP A 161 -1.03 -18.49 6.22
C ASP A 161 -1.09 -19.07 4.78
N GLN A 162 -1.77 -20.21 4.62
CA GLN A 162 -1.91 -20.85 3.32
C GLN A 162 -2.58 -19.92 2.30
N GLY A 163 -1.94 -19.75 1.14
CA GLY A 163 -2.42 -18.88 0.07
C GLY A 163 -1.92 -17.43 0.15
N ALA A 164 -1.17 -17.07 1.20
CA ALA A 164 -0.50 -15.77 1.29
C ALA A 164 0.55 -15.60 0.20
N GLN A 165 0.62 -14.40 -0.39
CA GLN A 165 1.67 -14.02 -1.33
C GLN A 165 2.37 -12.77 -0.81
N VAL A 166 3.70 -12.81 -0.71
CA VAL A 166 4.50 -11.69 -0.21
C VAL A 166 5.48 -11.30 -1.30
N ASN A 167 5.42 -10.07 -1.78
CA ASN A 167 6.34 -9.58 -2.80
C ASN A 167 7.25 -8.56 -2.15
N LEU A 168 8.57 -8.82 -2.20
CA LEU A 168 9.59 -7.93 -1.67
C LEU A 168 10.28 -7.24 -2.84
N PHE A 169 10.23 -5.91 -2.85
CA PHE A 169 10.90 -5.11 -3.86
C PHE A 169 12.22 -4.65 -3.25
N VAL A 170 13.32 -5.27 -3.69
CA VAL A 170 14.62 -5.22 -3.01
C VAL A 170 15.72 -4.71 -3.95
N ARG A 171 16.75 -4.11 -3.36
CA ARG A 171 18.03 -3.80 -4.01
C ARG A 171 19.05 -4.92 -3.80
N ASP A 172 19.16 -5.40 -2.56
CA ASP A 172 20.02 -6.49 -2.16
C ASP A 172 19.20 -7.53 -1.39
N PHE A 173 19.49 -8.82 -1.61
CA PHE A 173 18.80 -9.93 -0.96
C PHE A 173 19.80 -11.00 -0.55
N PHE A 174 19.70 -11.44 0.70
CA PHE A 174 20.53 -12.48 1.29
C PHE A 174 19.62 -13.56 1.88
N VAL A 175 20.01 -14.82 1.67
CA VAL A 175 19.37 -15.96 2.33
C VAL A 175 20.44 -16.73 3.08
N ASP A 176 20.24 -16.86 4.40
CA ASP A 176 21.23 -17.42 5.33
C ASP A 176 22.61 -16.75 5.19
N GLY A 177 22.61 -15.43 5.01
CA GLY A 177 23.83 -14.62 4.81
C GLY A 177 24.47 -14.71 3.43
N MET A 178 23.95 -15.54 2.50
CA MET A 178 24.45 -15.63 1.13
C MET A 178 23.66 -14.71 0.20
N GLN A 179 24.37 -13.85 -0.55
CA GLN A 179 23.72 -12.95 -1.52
C GLN A 179 23.09 -13.75 -2.66
N VAL A 180 21.86 -13.41 -3.00
CA VAL A 180 21.15 -13.94 -4.16
C VAL A 180 21.43 -13.02 -5.35
N THR A 181 22.19 -13.52 -6.32
CA THR A 181 22.74 -12.72 -7.44
C THR A 181 21.97 -12.86 -8.74
N ASP A 182 20.99 -13.77 -8.80
CA ASP A 182 20.27 -14.11 -10.03
C ASP A 182 18.92 -13.39 -10.15
N LEU A 183 18.71 -12.29 -9.43
CA LEU A 183 17.46 -11.53 -9.47
C LEU A 183 17.27 -10.85 -10.84
N VAL A 184 16.07 -10.97 -11.40
CA VAL A 184 15.71 -10.35 -12.69
C VAL A 184 14.46 -9.48 -12.52
N PRO A 185 14.47 -8.20 -12.94
CA PRO A 185 13.33 -7.29 -12.83
C PRO A 185 12.05 -7.91 -13.40
N GLY A 186 10.97 -7.93 -12.59
CA GLY A 186 9.66 -8.43 -13.00
C GLY A 186 9.53 -9.94 -13.14
N VAL A 187 10.59 -10.72 -12.86
CA VAL A 187 10.53 -12.18 -12.90
C VAL A 187 10.40 -12.72 -11.47
N ARG A 188 9.27 -13.37 -11.20
CA ARG A 188 9.05 -14.09 -9.94
C ARG A 188 10.02 -15.26 -9.84
N LYS A 189 10.73 -15.33 -8.71
CA LYS A 189 11.57 -16.47 -8.31
C LYS A 189 11.13 -16.97 -6.96
N ASP A 190 10.93 -18.27 -6.85
CA ASP A 190 10.62 -18.94 -5.60
C ASP A 190 11.90 -19.60 -5.07
N TYR A 191 12.36 -19.18 -3.90
CA TYR A 191 13.59 -19.68 -3.28
C TYR A 191 13.33 -20.73 -2.19
N GLY A 192 12.08 -21.16 -1.99
CA GLY A 192 11.74 -22.16 -0.96
C GLY A 192 12.19 -21.71 0.43
N LEU A 193 11.69 -20.55 0.87
CA LEU A 193 12.26 -19.79 2.00
C LEU A 193 11.77 -20.25 3.38
N LEU A 194 11.03 -21.36 3.42
CA LEU A 194 10.55 -21.97 4.65
C LEU A 194 11.72 -22.28 5.60
N GLY A 195 11.73 -21.61 6.75
CA GLY A 195 12.73 -21.81 7.81
C GLY A 195 14.12 -21.22 7.51
N ARG A 196 14.26 -20.38 6.49
CA ARG A 196 15.52 -19.71 6.14
C ARG A 196 15.50 -18.26 6.61
N GLN A 197 16.66 -17.73 7.03
CA GLN A 197 16.77 -16.32 7.39
C GLN A 197 16.89 -15.48 6.11
N MET A 198 16.05 -14.47 5.98
CA MET A 198 16.08 -13.51 4.87
C MET A 198 16.48 -12.14 5.38
N SER A 199 17.45 -11.51 4.72
CA SER A 199 17.86 -10.14 4.99
C SER A 199 18.21 -9.41 3.70
N GLY A 200 18.37 -8.09 3.77
CA GLY A 200 18.72 -7.30 2.60
C GLY A 200 18.35 -5.83 2.74
N THR A 201 18.21 -5.18 1.59
CA THR A 201 17.84 -3.76 1.48
C THR A 201 16.64 -3.64 0.55
N LEU A 202 15.58 -2.97 0.99
CA LEU A 202 14.36 -2.71 0.21
C LEU A 202 14.60 -1.64 -0.89
N GLY A 203 13.59 -1.42 -1.72
CA GLY A 203 13.62 -0.47 -2.84
C GLY A 203 13.90 0.97 -2.42
N ASP A 204 13.37 1.39 -1.27
CA ASP A 204 13.61 2.71 -0.66
C ASP A 204 15.01 2.85 -0.01
N GLY A 205 15.76 1.75 0.13
CA GLY A 205 17.05 1.71 0.80
C GLY A 205 17.01 1.34 2.28
N SER A 206 15.83 1.07 2.86
CA SER A 206 15.74 0.59 4.24
C SER A 206 16.26 -0.84 4.37
N PRO A 207 16.97 -1.18 5.47
CA PRO A 207 17.38 -2.55 5.72
C PRO A 207 16.22 -3.39 6.25
N PHE A 208 16.26 -4.70 6.00
CA PHE A 208 15.45 -5.69 6.70
C PHE A 208 16.32 -6.89 7.08
N ASP A 209 16.11 -7.48 8.25
CA ASP A 209 17.06 -8.45 8.83
C ASP A 209 16.46 -9.84 9.13
N VAL A 210 15.14 -9.91 9.39
CA VAL A 210 14.44 -11.18 9.62
C VAL A 210 12.98 -11.07 9.19
N LEU A 211 12.63 -11.76 8.10
CA LEU A 211 11.24 -12.16 7.84
C LEU A 211 11.18 -13.68 8.05
N ASN A 212 10.69 -14.13 9.20
CA ASN A 212 10.40 -15.55 9.40
C ASN A 212 9.12 -15.87 8.61
N ALA A 213 9.30 -16.26 7.35
CA ALA A 213 8.20 -16.79 6.55
C ALA A 213 7.86 -18.20 7.05
N GLU A 214 7.02 -18.28 8.07
CA GLU A 214 6.28 -19.52 8.35
C GLU A 214 5.23 -19.71 7.24
N GLY A 215 5.09 -20.94 6.72
CA GLY A 215 4.04 -21.29 5.76
C GLY A 215 4.36 -21.12 4.27
N HIS A 216 3.34 -21.27 3.43
CA HIS A 216 3.42 -21.22 1.96
C HIS A 216 3.59 -19.79 1.42
N THR A 217 4.54 -19.04 1.98
CA THR A 217 4.85 -17.69 1.52
C THR A 217 5.73 -17.78 0.28
N SER A 218 5.19 -17.37 -0.87
CA SER A 218 6.03 -17.10 -2.02
C SER A 218 6.60 -15.70 -1.90
N VAL A 219 7.92 -15.57 -1.94
CA VAL A 219 8.60 -14.27 -1.99
C VAL A 219 8.96 -13.94 -3.43
N THR A 220 8.30 -12.96 -4.02
CA THR A 220 8.73 -12.44 -5.33
C THR A 220 9.72 -11.31 -5.12
N LEU A 221 10.92 -11.45 -5.68
CA LEU A 221 11.92 -10.39 -5.68
C LEU A 221 11.79 -9.59 -6.97
N VAL A 222 11.48 -8.30 -6.83
CA VAL A 222 11.40 -7.38 -7.96
C VAL A 222 12.52 -6.37 -7.79
N PRO A 223 13.62 -6.48 -8.55
CA PRO A 223 14.62 -5.43 -8.60
C PRO A 223 13.95 -4.12 -8.97
N GLU A 224 14.31 -3.04 -8.28
CA GLU A 224 13.84 -1.73 -8.69
C GLU A 224 14.16 -1.52 -10.17
N PRO A 225 13.21 -0.98 -10.97
CA PRO A 225 13.52 -0.51 -12.29
C PRO A 225 14.59 0.55 -12.10
N SER A 226 15.83 0.15 -12.38
CA SER A 226 17.00 0.93 -12.08
C SER A 226 16.74 2.32 -12.64
N CYS A 227 16.93 3.36 -11.83
CA CYS A 227 16.76 4.76 -12.21
C CYS A 227 17.41 5.12 -13.56
N MET A 228 18.26 4.26 -14.10
CA MET A 228 18.71 4.20 -15.49
C MET A 228 17.66 4.56 -16.55
N LEU A 229 16.39 4.14 -16.45
CA LEU A 229 15.40 4.53 -17.48
C LEU A 229 15.05 6.02 -17.39
N LEU A 230 14.89 6.55 -16.17
CA LEU A 230 14.62 7.97 -15.91
C LEU A 230 15.84 8.84 -16.26
N THR A 231 17.06 8.37 -15.97
CA THR A 231 18.30 9.02 -16.42
C THR A 231 18.41 8.99 -17.95
N ALA A 232 18.02 7.89 -18.60
CA ALA A 232 18.01 7.80 -20.06
C ALA A 232 17.01 8.78 -20.69
N PHE A 233 15.81 8.94 -20.13
CA PHE A 233 14.85 9.95 -20.60
C PHE A 233 15.29 11.38 -20.29
N ALA A 234 15.90 11.64 -19.14
CA ALA A 234 16.47 12.95 -18.81
C ALA A 234 17.61 13.32 -19.79
N LEU A 235 18.50 12.38 -20.11
CA LEU A 235 19.58 12.56 -21.09
C LEU A 235 19.06 12.73 -22.52
N LEU A 236 18.00 12.01 -22.91
CA LEU A 236 17.37 12.15 -24.23
C LEU A 236 16.57 13.46 -24.35
N GLY A 237 15.95 13.94 -23.27
CA GLY A 237 15.24 15.21 -23.21
C GLY A 237 16.18 16.43 -23.29
N LEU A 238 17.33 16.39 -22.61
CA LEU A 238 18.32 17.48 -22.64
C LEU A 238 18.97 17.68 -24.02
N ARG A 239 18.94 16.69 -24.91
CA ARG A 239 19.55 16.79 -26.24
C ARG A 239 18.70 17.55 -27.27
N ARG A 240 17.42 17.83 -26.99
CA ARG A 240 16.49 18.51 -27.91
C ARG A 240 16.46 20.04 -27.79
N GLY A 241 17.09 20.63 -26.77
CA GLY A 241 17.05 22.08 -26.51
C GLY A 241 18.16 22.93 -27.16
N ARG A 242 19.03 22.36 -28.00
CA ARG A 242 20.08 23.09 -28.73
C ARG A 242 19.84 23.01 -30.24
N ARG A 243 18.83 23.70 -30.74
CA ARG A 243 18.70 24.08 -32.14
C ARG A 243 18.07 25.46 -32.23
#